data_AF-A0A0R3TX72-F1
#
_entry.id   AF-A0A0R3TX72-F1
#
_cell.length_a   1.000
_cell.length_b   1.000
_cell.length_c   1.000
_cell.angle_alpha   90.00
_cell.angle_beta   90.00
_cell.angle_gamma   90.00
#
_symmetry.space_group_name_H-M   'P 1'
#
loop_
_entity.id
_entity.type
_entity.pdbx_description
1 polymer ?
#
loop_
_entity_poly.entity_id
_entity_poly.type
_entity_poly.pdbx_seq_one_letter_code
_entity_poly.pdbx_strand_id
1 'polypeptide(L)'
;MGMKRRHSLGKGLYASFCIEDNAPCCSHGPKLRLERKNGGTPSYTCSAFRNQPACRNDTEFTLKLLRTQIFVTDISKSDFKNACFCHTCGVFFIGPTNVHADHNIVRDLSNSKLNAPSYFLEPLEKSSEHAQYFFADEWLKFMMSTLRALRIDNILCVGAPRLFDFLGTQSFSINKFLLDLDARLLSFYPPTQFTRFNALNCHFFSPTGKSTVENFMLSCKGRTAIFCDPPFGALMEPLIVSLNKLKEGILNSEVFLMITIPYFLGKKLLQAAPQLKMLDYKVTYEKHVRFTSTGHDGNNSKRRVSVVRMFTDAPPQEIKPPEGLESQYWFCEICKRYSDLGNKHCTQCNACTTPHGGTYIHCQICKVCRPPSYQHCNKCKRCFHLRGNEYHSCTNEQSTYHSKCKRGKFIKK
;
A
#
# COMPACT_ATOMS: atom_id res chain seq x y z
N MET A 1 -25.04 33.44 18.35
CA MET A 1 -23.73 32.90 17.93
C MET A 1 -23.59 31.46 18.41
N GLY A 2 -24.05 30.48 17.61
CA GLY A 2 -24.01 29.06 17.96
C GLY A 2 -22.78 28.38 17.35
N MET A 3 -21.81 28.00 18.17
CA MET A 3 -20.65 27.20 17.76
C MET A 3 -21.11 25.79 17.34
N LYS A 4 -21.05 25.50 16.03
CA LYS A 4 -21.21 24.14 15.50
C LYS A 4 -20.09 23.24 16.04
N ARG A 5 -20.46 22.27 16.87
CA ARG A 5 -19.57 21.19 17.34
C ARG A 5 -19.09 20.37 16.14
N ARG A 6 -17.79 20.42 15.85
CA ARG A 6 -17.14 19.49 14.92
C ARG A 6 -17.20 18.09 15.51
N HIS A 7 -17.99 17.20 14.92
CA HIS A 7 -17.94 15.76 15.22
C HIS A 7 -16.62 15.19 14.68
N SER A 8 -15.61 15.11 15.54
CA SER A 8 -14.47 14.24 15.32
C SER A 8 -14.96 12.79 15.35
N LEU A 9 -14.84 12.06 14.24
CA LEU A 9 -15.00 10.60 14.21
C LEU A 9 -14.11 9.97 15.29
N GLY A 10 -14.73 9.55 16.39
CA GLY A 10 -14.06 8.98 17.53
C GLY A 10 -13.39 7.66 17.16
N LYS A 11 -12.06 7.57 17.34
CA LYS A 11 -11.36 6.29 17.34
C LYS A 11 -12.02 5.37 18.38
N GLY A 12 -12.64 4.28 17.92
CA GLY A 12 -13.10 3.18 18.78
C GLY A 12 -14.60 2.85 18.79
N LEU A 13 -15.44 3.53 18.00
CA LEU A 13 -16.90 3.29 17.93
C LEU A 13 -17.31 2.00 17.17
N TYR A 14 -16.49 1.54 16.22
CA TYR A 14 -16.86 0.46 15.31
C TYR A 14 -16.11 -0.85 15.63
N ALA A 15 -16.83 -1.97 15.50
CA ALA A 15 -16.38 -3.32 15.79
C ALA A 15 -15.64 -3.93 14.59
N SER A 16 -16.20 -3.77 13.38
CA SER A 16 -15.75 -4.41 12.15
C SER A 16 -16.05 -3.50 10.93
N PHE A 17 -15.40 -3.81 9.81
CA PHE A 17 -15.69 -3.26 8.49
C PHE A 17 -15.87 -4.42 7.53
N CYS A 18 -17.04 -4.55 6.91
CA CYS A 18 -17.31 -5.64 5.98
C CYS A 18 -17.85 -5.13 4.64
N ILE A 19 -17.60 -5.93 3.61
CA ILE A 19 -18.28 -5.84 2.32
C ILE A 19 -19.59 -6.62 2.49
N GLU A 20 -20.71 -6.01 2.09
CA GLU A 20 -22.03 -6.63 2.15
C GLU A 20 -22.66 -6.60 0.75
N ASP A 21 -23.37 -7.66 0.40
CA ASP A 21 -24.14 -7.72 -0.84
C ASP A 21 -25.26 -6.68 -0.81
N ASN A 22 -25.49 -6.00 -1.94
CA ASN A 22 -26.46 -4.91 -2.06
C ASN A 22 -26.20 -3.68 -1.17
N ALA A 23 -24.97 -3.48 -0.69
CA ALA A 23 -24.61 -2.26 0.01
C ALA A 23 -24.87 -1.00 -0.85
N PRO A 24 -25.33 0.12 -0.25
CA PRO A 24 -25.55 1.35 -0.98
C PRO A 24 -24.25 1.82 -1.65
N CYS A 25 -24.35 2.30 -2.89
CA CYS A 25 -23.19 2.73 -3.65
C CYS A 25 -22.84 4.22 -3.41
N CYS A 26 -21.59 4.55 -3.70
CA CYS A 26 -21.15 5.91 -4.02
C CYS A 26 -20.49 5.89 -5.41
N SER A 27 -19.88 6.99 -5.84
CA SER A 27 -19.13 7.04 -7.11
C SER A 27 -17.95 6.09 -7.18
N HIS A 28 -17.52 5.51 -6.05
CA HIS A 28 -16.39 4.58 -5.94
C HIS A 28 -16.84 3.12 -5.74
N GLY A 29 -18.10 2.82 -6.08
CA GLY A 29 -18.71 1.50 -5.95
C GLY A 29 -19.42 1.29 -4.61
N PRO A 30 -19.70 0.01 -4.26
CA PRO A 30 -20.38 -0.36 -3.01
C PRO A 30 -19.64 0.19 -1.79
N LYS A 31 -20.39 0.78 -0.86
CA LYS A 31 -19.85 1.29 0.41
C LYS A 31 -19.52 0.14 1.35
N LEU A 32 -18.58 0.39 2.26
CA LEU A 32 -18.30 -0.52 3.36
C LEU A 32 -19.32 -0.32 4.47
N ARG A 33 -19.82 -1.42 5.02
CA ARG A 33 -20.65 -1.42 6.22
C ARG A 33 -19.75 -1.33 7.45
N LEU A 34 -20.09 -0.42 8.36
CA LEU A 34 -19.45 -0.26 9.66
C LEU A 34 -20.40 -0.74 10.75
N GLU A 35 -19.99 -1.77 11.47
CA GLU A 35 -20.75 -2.28 12.61
C GLU A 35 -20.36 -1.53 13.87
N ARG A 36 -21.33 -1.08 14.65
CA ARG A 36 -21.06 -0.35 15.89
C ARG A 36 -20.83 -1.34 17.03
N LYS A 37 -19.86 -1.04 17.90
CA LYS A 37 -19.56 -1.90 19.07
C LYS A 37 -20.72 -2.03 20.06
N ASN A 38 -21.64 -1.07 20.05
CA ASN A 38 -22.80 -1.05 20.94
C ASN A 38 -24.04 -1.72 20.32
N GLY A 39 -23.90 -2.43 19.19
CA GLY A 39 -25.03 -3.07 18.51
C GLY A 39 -26.02 -2.10 17.85
N GLY A 40 -25.70 -0.80 17.80
CA GLY A 40 -26.54 0.18 17.11
C GLY A 40 -26.53 -0.01 15.59
N THR A 41 -27.49 0.63 14.91
CA THR A 41 -27.69 0.51 13.46
C THR A 41 -26.37 0.69 12.69
N PRO A 42 -26.07 -0.23 11.74
CA PRO A 42 -24.89 -0.10 10.91
C PRO A 42 -24.92 1.19 10.10
N SER A 43 -23.74 1.74 9.82
CA SER A 43 -23.59 2.88 8.92
C SER A 43 -22.76 2.49 7.71
N TYR A 44 -22.86 3.23 6.62
CA TYR A 44 -22.11 2.96 5.39
C TYR A 44 -21.16 4.12 5.08
N THR A 45 -19.93 3.80 4.69
CA THR A 45 -18.92 4.79 4.26
C THR A 45 -18.31 4.42 2.91
N CYS A 46 -17.83 5.43 2.18
CA CYS A 46 -17.01 5.19 1.00
C CYS A 46 -15.83 4.27 1.36
N SER A 47 -15.60 3.26 0.52
CA SER A 47 -14.49 2.31 0.67
C SER A 47 -13.14 2.97 0.40
N ALA A 48 -13.06 3.84 -0.60
CA ALA A 48 -11.81 4.48 -1.04
C ALA A 48 -11.42 5.72 -0.19
N PHE A 49 -12.40 6.50 0.27
CA PHE A 49 -12.15 7.80 0.91
C PHE A 49 -12.64 7.82 2.37
N ARG A 50 -11.80 8.35 3.27
CA ARG A 50 -12.07 8.31 4.73
C ARG A 50 -13.23 9.17 5.19
N ASN A 51 -13.64 10.15 4.39
CA ASN A 51 -14.71 11.07 4.73
C ASN A 51 -15.50 11.49 3.49
N GLN A 52 -16.74 11.93 3.73
CA GLN A 52 -17.68 12.30 2.66
C GLN A 52 -17.19 13.50 1.81
N PRO A 53 -16.59 14.57 2.37
CA PRO A 53 -16.01 15.63 1.55
C PRO A 53 -14.95 15.13 0.56
N ALA A 54 -14.00 14.30 1.01
CA ALA A 54 -12.98 13.71 0.15
C ALA A 54 -13.59 12.86 -0.97
N CYS A 55 -14.57 12.02 -0.64
CA CYS A 55 -15.32 11.25 -1.62
C CYS A 55 -15.97 12.15 -2.68
N ARG A 56 -16.69 13.20 -2.26
CA ARG A 56 -17.38 14.12 -3.18
C ARG A 56 -16.41 14.90 -4.07
N ASN A 57 -15.33 15.42 -3.49
CA ASN A 57 -14.33 16.18 -4.22
C ASN A 57 -13.67 15.33 -5.31
N ASP A 58 -13.36 14.07 -5.01
CA ASP A 58 -12.82 13.14 -6.00
C ASP A 58 -13.83 12.80 -7.10
N THR A 59 -15.12 12.63 -6.75
CA THR A 59 -16.19 12.46 -7.75
C THR A 59 -16.22 13.64 -8.73
N GLU A 60 -16.24 14.86 -8.21
CA GLU A 60 -16.34 16.08 -9.03
C GLU A 60 -15.10 16.27 -9.91
N PHE A 61 -13.90 16.07 -9.32
CA PHE A 61 -12.64 16.09 -10.05
C PHE A 61 -12.64 15.06 -11.19
N THR A 62 -13.00 13.81 -10.89
CA THR A 62 -13.07 12.73 -11.88
C THR A 62 -14.06 13.05 -12.99
N LEU A 63 -15.25 13.54 -12.68
CA LEU A 63 -16.26 13.90 -13.68
C LEU A 63 -15.78 15.02 -14.62
N LYS A 64 -15.09 16.01 -14.08
CA LYS A 64 -14.48 17.08 -14.88
C LYS A 64 -13.36 16.55 -15.78
N LEU A 65 -12.50 15.70 -15.22
CA LEU A 65 -11.43 15.04 -15.96
C LEU A 65 -12.00 14.25 -17.14
N LEU A 66 -12.93 13.32 -16.91
CA LEU A 66 -13.49 12.43 -17.95
C LEU A 66 -14.17 13.19 -19.10
N ARG A 67 -14.69 14.40 -18.87
CA ARG A 67 -15.29 15.25 -19.92
C ARG A 67 -14.28 15.96 -20.81
N THR A 68 -13.07 16.15 -20.31
CA THR A 68 -12.01 16.94 -20.98
C THR A 68 -10.80 16.08 -21.33
N GLN A 69 -10.89 14.78 -21.05
CA GLN A 69 -9.80 13.84 -21.18
C GLN A 69 -9.52 13.53 -22.65
N ILE A 70 -8.25 13.64 -23.01
CA ILE A 70 -7.71 13.12 -24.27
C ILE A 70 -6.85 11.89 -23.94
N PHE A 71 -6.87 10.92 -24.84
CA PHE A 71 -6.08 9.69 -24.73
C PHE A 71 -4.84 9.77 -25.63
N VAL A 72 -3.68 9.36 -25.11
CA VAL A 72 -2.43 9.31 -25.87
C VAL A 72 -2.56 8.42 -27.12
N THR A 73 -3.40 7.38 -27.07
CA THR A 73 -3.68 6.49 -28.20
C THR A 73 -4.38 7.17 -29.37
N ASP A 74 -5.08 8.27 -29.11
CA ASP A 74 -5.94 8.94 -30.09
C ASP A 74 -5.22 10.10 -30.78
N ILE A 75 -3.97 10.38 -30.38
CA ILE A 75 -3.18 11.51 -30.84
C ILE A 75 -2.16 11.08 -31.89
N SER A 76 -1.96 11.91 -32.91
CA SER A 76 -0.98 11.66 -33.95
C SER A 76 0.46 11.82 -33.42
N LYS A 77 1.42 11.05 -33.95
CA LYS A 77 2.83 11.15 -33.54
C LYS A 77 3.41 12.56 -33.73
N SER A 78 2.93 13.30 -34.74
CA SER A 78 3.34 14.68 -35.00
C SER A 78 2.92 15.68 -33.91
N ASP A 79 1.87 15.36 -33.16
CA ASP A 79 1.33 16.23 -32.10
C ASP A 79 2.04 16.03 -30.76
N PHE A 80 2.79 14.93 -30.58
CA PHE A 80 3.53 14.66 -29.34
C PHE A 80 4.56 15.74 -29.00
N LYS A 81 5.06 16.48 -30.00
CA LYS A 81 5.96 17.64 -29.75
C LYS A 81 5.30 18.74 -28.92
N ASN A 82 3.97 18.80 -28.90
CA ASN A 82 3.19 19.77 -28.15
C ASN A 82 2.46 19.13 -26.95
N ALA A 83 2.76 17.87 -26.63
CA ALA A 83 2.13 17.13 -25.55
C ALA A 83 2.49 17.75 -24.19
N CYS A 84 1.46 18.09 -23.43
CA CYS A 84 1.57 18.74 -22.13
C CYS A 84 0.67 18.06 -21.11
N PHE A 85 1.05 18.12 -19.83
CA PHE A 85 0.19 17.71 -18.71
C PHE A 85 0.06 18.84 -17.70
N CYS A 86 -1.18 19.17 -17.34
CA CYS A 86 -1.48 20.21 -16.36
C CYS A 86 -1.76 19.59 -15.00
N HIS A 87 -0.86 19.75 -14.03
CA HIS A 87 -1.05 19.26 -12.66
C HIS A 87 -2.21 19.93 -11.93
N THR A 88 -2.43 21.22 -12.18
CA THR A 88 -3.54 21.97 -11.57
C THR A 88 -4.90 21.40 -11.97
N CYS A 89 -5.04 20.97 -13.22
CA CYS A 89 -6.29 20.40 -13.75
C CYS A 89 -6.33 18.88 -13.71
N GLY A 90 -5.17 18.22 -13.62
CA GLY A 90 -5.02 16.76 -13.75
C GLY A 90 -5.26 16.23 -15.16
N VAL A 91 -5.12 17.07 -16.19
CA VAL A 91 -5.48 16.73 -17.57
C VAL A 91 -4.25 16.70 -18.48
N PHE A 92 -4.25 15.73 -19.40
CA PHE A 92 -3.37 15.70 -20.55
C PHE A 92 -3.97 16.52 -21.70
N PHE A 93 -3.15 17.32 -22.39
CA PHE A 93 -3.60 18.17 -23.51
C PHE A 93 -2.49 18.42 -24.54
N ILE A 94 -2.88 18.85 -25.73
CA ILE A 94 -1.96 19.28 -26.80
C ILE A 94 -1.94 20.81 -26.86
N GLY A 95 -0.75 21.40 -26.72
CA GLY A 95 -0.55 22.84 -26.82
C GLY A 95 -0.43 23.34 -28.28
N PRO A 96 -0.35 24.66 -28.47
CA PRO A 96 -0.50 25.71 -27.47
C PRO A 96 -1.98 25.97 -27.09
N THR A 97 -2.23 26.39 -25.85
CA THR A 97 -3.56 26.82 -25.39
C THR A 97 -3.43 27.85 -24.27
N ASN A 98 -4.34 28.83 -24.24
CA ASN A 98 -4.40 29.85 -23.19
C ASN A 98 -5.16 29.38 -21.95
N VAL A 99 -5.89 28.26 -22.02
CA VAL A 99 -6.71 27.73 -20.90
C VAL A 99 -5.85 27.37 -19.68
N HIS A 100 -4.56 27.09 -19.88
CA HIS A 100 -3.65 26.65 -18.84
C HIS A 100 -2.49 27.63 -18.59
N ALA A 101 -2.59 28.89 -19.05
CA ALA A 101 -1.49 29.85 -19.00
C ALA A 101 -0.86 30.01 -17.60
N ASP A 102 -1.70 30.03 -16.55
CA ASP A 102 -1.28 30.25 -15.15
C ASP A 102 -1.24 28.94 -14.32
N HIS A 103 -1.21 27.77 -14.96
CA HIS A 103 -1.23 26.49 -14.28
C HIS A 103 0.16 25.85 -14.15
N ASN A 104 0.29 24.90 -13.21
CA ASN A 104 1.47 24.04 -13.12
C ASN A 104 1.44 23.01 -14.26
N ILE A 105 2.31 23.18 -15.26
CA ILE A 105 2.34 22.36 -16.48
C ILE A 105 3.70 21.70 -16.66
N VAL A 106 3.69 20.42 -17.03
CA VAL A 106 4.82 19.74 -17.65
C VAL A 106 4.66 19.81 -19.16
N ARG A 107 5.65 20.38 -19.85
CA ARG A 107 5.68 20.55 -21.30
C ARG A 107 6.60 19.51 -21.95
N ASP A 108 6.53 19.43 -23.28
CA ASP A 108 7.43 18.65 -24.12
C ASP A 108 7.51 17.18 -23.68
N LEU A 109 6.34 16.58 -23.46
CA LEU A 109 6.22 15.18 -23.06
C LEU A 109 6.54 14.27 -24.24
N SER A 110 7.81 13.87 -24.33
CA SER A 110 8.26 12.83 -25.27
C SER A 110 7.48 11.52 -25.11
N ASN A 111 7.44 10.72 -26.18
CA ASN A 111 6.80 9.40 -26.18
C ASN A 111 7.28 8.48 -25.04
N SER A 112 8.57 8.51 -24.70
CA SER A 112 9.11 7.72 -23.57
C SER A 112 8.52 8.14 -22.22
N LYS A 113 8.35 9.44 -21.99
CA LYS A 113 7.69 9.97 -20.78
C LYS A 113 6.21 9.59 -20.75
N LEU A 114 5.50 9.71 -21.87
CA LEU A 114 4.06 9.38 -21.95
C LEU A 114 3.77 7.90 -21.64
N ASN A 115 4.72 7.01 -21.95
CA ASN A 115 4.63 5.59 -21.62
C ASN A 115 4.99 5.26 -20.15
N ALA A 116 5.38 6.26 -19.36
CA ALA A 116 5.79 6.09 -17.98
C ALA A 116 5.28 7.27 -17.10
N PRO A 117 3.95 7.51 -17.04
CA PRO A 117 3.41 8.73 -16.47
C PRO A 117 3.68 8.91 -14.97
N SER A 118 3.91 7.84 -14.21
CA SER A 118 4.25 7.96 -12.78
C SER A 118 5.56 8.70 -12.50
N TYR A 119 6.42 8.93 -13.51
CA TYR A 119 7.66 9.70 -13.35
C TYR A 119 7.48 11.22 -13.51
N PHE A 120 6.39 11.67 -14.12
CA PHE A 120 6.10 13.11 -14.24
C PHE A 120 4.81 13.52 -13.54
N LEU A 121 3.87 12.60 -13.28
CA LEU A 121 2.68 12.87 -12.48
C LEU A 121 3.07 13.15 -11.03
N GLU A 122 2.55 14.24 -10.47
CA GLU A 122 2.70 14.53 -9.04
C GLU A 122 1.88 13.52 -8.23
N PRO A 123 2.45 12.96 -7.14
CA PRO A 123 1.76 11.99 -6.30
C PRO A 123 0.58 12.63 -5.58
N LEU A 124 -0.55 11.92 -5.50
CA LEU A 124 -1.71 12.31 -4.70
C LEU A 124 -1.48 11.94 -3.22
N GLU A 125 -0.57 12.65 -2.54
CA GLU A 125 -0.02 12.27 -1.22
C GLU A 125 -1.00 12.39 -0.03
N LYS A 126 -2.16 13.02 -0.23
CA LYS A 126 -3.08 13.34 0.87
C LYS A 126 -3.59 12.05 1.51
N SER A 127 -3.13 11.79 2.74
CA SER A 127 -3.32 10.53 3.47
C SER A 127 -4.78 10.10 3.77
N SER A 128 -5.73 11.04 3.67
CA SER A 128 -7.16 10.80 3.82
C SER A 128 -7.87 10.44 2.51
N GLU A 129 -7.12 10.50 1.41
CA GLU A 129 -7.56 10.31 0.03
C GLU A 129 -6.71 9.20 -0.58
N HIS A 130 -6.03 9.47 -1.70
CA HIS A 130 -5.27 8.49 -2.47
C HIS A 130 -4.04 7.96 -1.74
N ALA A 131 -3.36 8.82 -0.96
CA ALA A 131 -2.12 8.47 -0.24
C ALA A 131 -1.10 7.75 -1.13
N GLN A 132 -0.91 8.26 -2.35
CA GLN A 132 0.00 7.71 -3.36
C GLN A 132 1.43 8.13 -3.04
N TYR A 133 2.36 7.19 -3.14
CA TYR A 133 3.79 7.42 -2.98
C TYR A 133 4.54 6.54 -3.97
N PHE A 134 5.52 7.09 -4.66
CA PHE A 134 6.25 6.33 -5.66
C PHE A 134 7.48 5.66 -5.06
N PHE A 135 7.73 4.42 -5.48
CA PHE A 135 8.91 3.66 -5.07
C PHE A 135 10.19 4.33 -5.60
N ALA A 136 11.26 4.23 -4.82
CA ALA A 136 12.58 4.65 -5.27
C ALA A 136 13.19 3.60 -6.21
N ASP A 137 14.09 4.05 -7.08
CA ASP A 137 14.70 3.21 -8.13
C ASP A 137 15.45 1.99 -7.57
N GLU A 138 16.12 2.10 -6.42
CA GLU A 138 16.84 0.97 -5.83
C GLU A 138 15.90 -0.18 -5.45
N TRP A 139 14.69 0.14 -4.99
CA TRP A 139 13.66 -0.85 -4.74
C TRP A 139 13.12 -1.39 -6.07
N LEU A 140 12.75 -0.55 -7.03
CA LEU A 140 12.25 -1.05 -8.33
C LEU A 140 13.20 -2.06 -9.01
N LYS A 141 14.52 -1.85 -8.91
CA LYS A 141 15.56 -2.80 -9.35
C LYS A 141 15.57 -4.11 -8.55
N PHE A 142 15.48 -4.05 -7.22
CA PHE A 142 15.33 -5.23 -6.39
C PHE A 142 14.05 -6.00 -6.75
N MET A 143 12.97 -5.28 -7.08
CA MET A 143 11.69 -5.87 -7.42
C MET A 143 11.76 -6.64 -8.74
N MET A 144 12.36 -6.04 -9.76
CA MET A 144 12.66 -6.70 -11.02
C MET A 144 13.52 -7.96 -10.84
N SER A 145 14.55 -7.89 -9.98
CA SER A 145 15.40 -9.04 -9.66
C SER A 145 14.61 -10.15 -8.95
N THR A 146 13.68 -9.78 -8.08
CA THR A 146 12.77 -10.71 -7.40
C THR A 146 11.84 -11.41 -8.40
N LEU A 147 11.21 -10.66 -9.30
CA LEU A 147 10.33 -11.23 -10.33
C LEU A 147 11.09 -12.20 -11.24
N ARG A 148 12.33 -11.87 -11.62
CA ARG A 148 13.21 -12.77 -12.38
C ARG A 148 13.57 -14.04 -11.61
N ALA A 149 13.99 -13.90 -10.35
CA ALA A 149 14.38 -15.03 -9.51
C ALA A 149 13.23 -16.02 -9.31
N LEU A 150 12.01 -15.49 -9.10
CA LEU A 150 10.79 -16.27 -8.97
C LEU A 150 10.25 -16.77 -10.32
N ARG A 151 10.84 -16.36 -11.45
CA ARG A 151 10.40 -16.69 -12.82
C ARG A 151 8.95 -16.28 -13.06
N ILE A 152 8.61 -15.05 -12.68
CA ILE A 152 7.27 -14.50 -12.90
C ILE A 152 7.09 -14.13 -14.37
N ASP A 153 6.06 -14.69 -15.00
CA ASP A 153 5.69 -14.46 -16.40
C ASP A 153 4.66 -13.32 -16.53
N ASN A 154 3.79 -13.17 -15.52
CA ASN A 154 2.73 -12.17 -15.51
C ASN A 154 2.71 -11.37 -14.20
N ILE A 155 2.36 -10.08 -14.27
CA ILE A 155 2.15 -9.25 -13.08
C ILE A 155 0.89 -8.40 -13.18
N LEU A 156 0.02 -8.54 -12.19
CA LEU A 156 -1.13 -7.65 -11.97
C LEU A 156 -0.75 -6.63 -10.89
N CYS A 157 -0.51 -5.38 -11.30
CA CYS A 157 -0.21 -4.29 -10.39
C CYS A 157 -1.51 -3.67 -9.86
N VAL A 158 -1.69 -3.63 -8.54
CA VAL A 158 -2.86 -3.05 -7.86
C VAL A 158 -2.41 -1.86 -7.01
N GLY A 159 -2.66 -0.65 -7.50
CA GLY A 159 -2.23 0.59 -6.84
C GLY A 159 -0.72 0.85 -6.93
N ALA A 160 -0.04 0.30 -7.93
CA ALA A 160 1.42 0.36 -8.07
C ALA A 160 1.88 0.88 -9.45
N PRO A 161 1.47 2.10 -9.86
CA PRO A 161 1.75 2.62 -11.19
C PRO A 161 3.25 2.77 -11.46
N ARG A 162 4.06 3.11 -10.44
CA ARG A 162 5.51 3.24 -10.61
C ARG A 162 6.21 1.90 -10.92
N LEU A 163 5.77 0.80 -10.30
CA LEU A 163 6.29 -0.52 -10.64
C LEU A 163 5.88 -0.91 -12.06
N PHE A 164 4.62 -0.66 -12.43
CA PHE A 164 4.12 -0.91 -13.77
C PHE A 164 4.95 -0.17 -14.83
N ASP A 165 5.19 1.12 -14.64
CA ASP A 165 5.98 1.95 -15.56
C ASP A 165 7.43 1.50 -15.62
N PHE A 166 8.06 1.31 -14.46
CA PHE A 166 9.43 0.82 -14.39
C PHE A 166 9.61 -0.44 -15.23
N LEU A 167 8.76 -1.45 -15.05
CA LEU A 167 8.84 -2.69 -15.82
C LEU A 167 8.69 -2.48 -17.34
N GLY A 168 7.89 -1.50 -17.76
CA GLY A 168 7.72 -1.15 -19.17
C GLY A 168 8.95 -0.48 -19.81
N THR A 169 9.82 0.11 -18.99
CA THR A 169 11.08 0.74 -19.46
C THR A 169 12.25 -0.24 -19.53
N GLN A 170 12.08 -1.46 -19.02
CA GLN A 170 13.15 -2.45 -18.98
C GLN A 170 13.09 -3.41 -20.17
N SER A 171 14.21 -4.04 -20.51
CA SER A 171 14.28 -5.14 -21.49
C SER A 171 13.64 -6.46 -21.02
N PHE A 172 12.96 -6.44 -19.87
CA PHE A 172 12.35 -7.61 -19.26
C PHE A 172 10.92 -7.77 -19.78
N SER A 173 10.74 -8.76 -20.66
CA SER A 173 9.42 -9.13 -21.18
C SER A 173 8.60 -9.77 -20.06
N ILE A 174 7.59 -9.06 -19.59
CA ILE A 174 6.61 -9.54 -18.61
C ILE A 174 5.21 -9.10 -19.05
N ASN A 175 4.25 -10.02 -19.02
CA ASN A 175 2.86 -9.68 -19.29
C ASN A 175 2.31 -8.90 -18.09
N LYS A 176 1.88 -7.64 -18.29
CA LYS A 176 1.53 -6.76 -17.17
C LYS A 176 0.21 -6.04 -17.36
N PHE A 177 -0.52 -5.85 -16.27
CA PHE A 177 -1.75 -5.06 -16.24
C PHE A 177 -1.81 -4.21 -14.97
N LEU A 178 -2.35 -3.00 -15.05
CA LEU A 178 -2.50 -2.07 -13.94
C LEU A 178 -3.97 -1.87 -13.56
N LEU A 179 -4.23 -2.01 -12.26
CA LEU A 179 -5.47 -1.65 -11.59
C LEU A 179 -5.17 -0.49 -10.64
N ASP A 180 -5.80 0.66 -10.83
CA ASP A 180 -5.61 1.82 -9.94
C ASP A 180 -6.91 2.62 -9.78
N LEU A 181 -7.03 3.37 -8.70
CA LEU A 181 -8.15 4.26 -8.47
C LEU A 181 -8.00 5.59 -9.26
N ASP A 182 -6.76 6.01 -9.50
CA ASP A 182 -6.41 7.29 -10.09
C ASP A 182 -6.90 7.42 -11.55
N ALA A 183 -7.85 8.32 -11.76
CA ALA A 183 -8.46 8.54 -13.07
C ALA A 183 -7.52 9.22 -14.07
N ARG A 184 -6.46 9.89 -13.61
CA ARG A 184 -5.49 10.59 -14.48
C ARG A 184 -4.78 9.60 -15.42
N LEU A 185 -4.58 8.37 -14.94
CA LEU A 185 -3.90 7.31 -15.67
C LEU A 185 -4.66 6.84 -16.93
N LEU A 186 -5.98 7.06 -16.99
CA LEU A 186 -6.78 6.74 -18.17
C LEU A 186 -6.26 7.43 -19.45
N SER A 187 -5.65 8.62 -19.34
CA SER A 187 -5.13 9.34 -20.50
C SER A 187 -3.95 8.65 -21.15
N PHE A 188 -3.19 7.85 -20.40
CA PHE A 188 -1.85 7.41 -20.80
C PHE A 188 -1.80 5.96 -21.22
N TYR A 189 -2.59 5.11 -20.57
CA TYR A 189 -2.56 3.68 -20.83
C TYR A 189 -3.75 3.24 -21.68
N PRO A 190 -3.54 2.34 -22.65
CA PRO A 190 -4.65 1.74 -23.37
C PRO A 190 -5.50 0.86 -22.44
N PRO A 191 -6.79 0.63 -22.76
CA PRO A 191 -7.66 -0.25 -21.98
C PRO A 191 -7.11 -1.68 -21.79
N THR A 192 -6.28 -2.14 -22.74
CA THR A 192 -5.60 -3.44 -22.70
C THR A 192 -4.52 -3.56 -21.63
N GLN A 193 -4.14 -2.46 -20.98
CA GLN A 193 -3.11 -2.44 -19.95
C GLN A 193 -3.55 -1.78 -18.64
N PHE A 194 -4.67 -1.05 -18.64
CA PHE A 194 -5.15 -0.33 -17.47
C PHE A 194 -6.67 -0.29 -17.40
N THR A 195 -7.20 -0.44 -16.20
CA THR A 195 -8.55 0.00 -15.89
C THR A 195 -8.61 0.62 -14.50
N ARG A 196 -9.56 1.55 -14.32
CA ARG A 196 -9.89 2.04 -13.00
C ARG A 196 -10.52 0.95 -12.15
N PHE A 197 -10.03 0.83 -10.93
CA PHE A 197 -10.40 -0.22 -9.99
C PHE A 197 -10.28 0.26 -8.55
N ASN A 198 -11.24 -0.12 -7.71
CA ASN A 198 -11.19 0.12 -6.28
C ASN A 198 -10.88 -1.18 -5.52
N ALA A 199 -9.65 -1.28 -5.00
CA ALA A 199 -9.13 -2.47 -4.36
C ALA A 199 -9.79 -2.82 -3.00
N LEU A 200 -10.57 -1.91 -2.40
CA LEU A 200 -11.21 -2.16 -1.11
C LEU A 200 -12.62 -2.75 -1.22
N ASN A 201 -13.22 -2.73 -2.41
CA ASN A 201 -14.54 -3.33 -2.65
C ASN A 201 -14.60 -4.12 -3.97
N CYS A 202 -13.45 -4.37 -4.61
CA CYS A 202 -13.34 -5.08 -5.88
C CYS A 202 -14.21 -4.46 -7.01
N HIS A 203 -14.36 -3.13 -7.02
CA HIS A 203 -15.22 -2.44 -7.97
C HIS A 203 -14.45 -1.99 -9.22
N PHE A 204 -14.95 -2.37 -10.40
CA PHE A 204 -14.53 -1.85 -11.69
C PHE A 204 -15.44 -0.70 -12.12
N PHE A 205 -14.85 0.41 -12.57
CA PHE A 205 -15.60 1.61 -12.94
C PHE A 205 -16.20 1.57 -14.34
N SER A 206 -15.86 0.56 -15.15
CA SER A 206 -16.45 0.31 -16.46
C SER A 206 -16.60 -1.20 -16.72
N PRO A 207 -17.68 -1.63 -17.41
CA PRO A 207 -17.84 -3.03 -17.84
C PRO A 207 -16.70 -3.49 -18.75
N THR A 208 -16.30 -2.65 -19.71
CA THR A 208 -15.17 -2.94 -20.62
C THR A 208 -13.86 -3.15 -19.85
N GLY A 209 -13.61 -2.33 -18.83
CA GLY A 209 -12.44 -2.47 -17.97
C GLY A 209 -12.43 -3.81 -17.23
N LYS A 210 -13.59 -4.21 -16.69
CA LYS A 210 -13.76 -5.53 -16.05
C LYS A 210 -13.45 -6.67 -17.03
N SER A 211 -14.08 -6.68 -18.20
CA SER A 211 -13.87 -7.73 -19.21
C SER A 211 -12.43 -7.79 -19.70
N THR A 212 -11.74 -6.65 -19.80
CA THR A 212 -10.34 -6.62 -20.23
C THR A 212 -9.41 -7.24 -19.18
N VAL A 213 -9.69 -7.02 -17.90
CA VAL A 213 -8.95 -7.67 -16.80
C VAL A 213 -9.24 -9.15 -16.74
N GLU A 214 -10.48 -9.57 -16.94
CA GLU A 214 -10.85 -10.99 -17.06
C GLU A 214 -10.09 -11.66 -18.21
N ASN A 215 -9.99 -11.00 -19.38
CA ASN A 215 -9.18 -11.51 -20.49
C ASN A 215 -7.69 -11.59 -20.16
N PHE A 216 -7.12 -10.58 -19.47
CA PHE A 216 -5.75 -10.64 -18.98
C PHE A 216 -5.55 -11.84 -18.05
N MET A 217 -6.43 -12.04 -17.07
CA MET A 217 -6.35 -13.16 -16.11
C MET A 217 -6.45 -14.52 -16.80
N LEU A 218 -7.32 -14.65 -17.82
CA LEU A 218 -7.43 -15.86 -18.64
C LEU A 218 -6.17 -16.14 -19.48
N SER A 219 -5.46 -15.09 -19.89
CA SER A 219 -4.22 -15.20 -20.67
C SER A 219 -3.01 -15.63 -19.83
N CYS A 220 -3.05 -15.42 -18.51
CA CYS A 220 -1.95 -15.72 -17.61
C CYS A 220 -1.65 -17.23 -17.57
N LYS A 221 -0.39 -17.57 -17.85
CA LYS A 221 0.19 -18.93 -17.75
C LYS A 221 1.49 -18.88 -16.97
N GLY A 222 1.96 -20.02 -16.47
CA GLY A 222 3.22 -20.10 -15.71
C GLY A 222 3.04 -19.50 -14.32
N ARG A 223 3.88 -18.52 -13.94
CA ARG A 223 3.79 -17.85 -12.62
C ARG A 223 3.30 -16.41 -12.73
N THR A 224 2.38 -16.03 -11.84
CA THR A 224 1.80 -14.69 -11.80
C THR A 224 2.01 -14.05 -10.44
N ALA A 225 2.47 -12.80 -10.42
CA ALA A 225 2.47 -11.98 -9.20
C ALA A 225 1.29 -11.01 -9.22
N ILE A 226 0.50 -10.98 -8.15
CA ILE A 226 -0.39 -9.86 -7.85
C ILE A 226 0.35 -8.97 -6.86
N PHE A 227 0.81 -7.82 -7.35
CA PHE A 227 1.52 -6.85 -6.53
C PHE A 227 0.58 -5.74 -6.08
N CYS A 228 0.53 -5.46 -4.77
CA CYS A 228 -0.33 -4.42 -4.21
C CYS A 228 0.43 -3.49 -3.27
N ASP A 229 0.35 -2.18 -3.53
CA ASP A 229 0.81 -1.12 -2.63
C ASP A 229 -0.40 -0.31 -2.12
N PRO A 230 -1.13 -0.85 -1.13
CA PRO A 230 -2.34 -0.19 -0.66
C PRO A 230 -1.99 1.08 0.15
N PRO A 231 -2.90 2.07 0.21
CA PRO A 231 -2.70 3.19 1.10
C PRO A 231 -2.61 2.71 2.56
N PHE A 232 -1.72 3.29 3.37
CA PHE A 232 -1.44 2.83 4.75
C PHE A 232 -2.63 2.80 5.73
N GLY A 233 -3.73 3.47 5.37
CA GLY A 233 -5.00 3.43 6.12
C GLY A 233 -6.02 2.42 5.58
N ALA A 234 -5.67 1.65 4.55
CA ALA A 234 -6.51 0.63 3.96
C ALA A 234 -6.96 -0.38 5.01
N LEU A 235 -8.21 -0.82 4.86
CA LEU A 235 -8.78 -1.86 5.69
C LEU A 235 -8.28 -3.20 5.15
N MET A 236 -7.46 -3.89 5.95
CA MET A 236 -6.73 -5.10 5.53
C MET A 236 -7.69 -6.22 5.10
N GLU A 237 -8.77 -6.45 5.84
CA GLU A 237 -9.75 -7.50 5.52
C GLU A 237 -10.43 -7.29 4.16
N PRO A 238 -11.11 -6.16 3.87
CA PRO A 238 -11.67 -5.90 2.54
C PRO A 238 -10.65 -5.95 1.39
N LEU A 239 -9.42 -5.49 1.64
CA LEU A 239 -8.33 -5.57 0.66
C LEU A 239 -8.00 -7.02 0.33
N ILE A 240 -7.75 -7.86 1.34
CA ILE A 240 -7.43 -9.27 1.15
C ILE A 240 -8.56 -10.01 0.44
N VAL A 241 -9.83 -9.72 0.78
CA VAL A 241 -10.97 -10.30 0.05
C VAL A 241 -10.91 -9.95 -1.44
N SER A 242 -10.61 -8.70 -1.79
CA SER A 242 -10.53 -8.28 -3.19
C SER A 242 -9.32 -8.91 -3.91
N LEU A 243 -8.15 -8.98 -3.26
CA LEU A 243 -6.96 -9.61 -3.83
C LEU A 243 -7.14 -11.12 -4.01
N ASN A 244 -7.83 -11.81 -3.09
CA ASN A 244 -8.15 -13.23 -3.24
C ASN A 244 -9.12 -13.46 -4.39
N LYS A 245 -10.14 -12.60 -4.58
CA LYS A 245 -11.01 -12.69 -5.77
C LYS A 245 -10.24 -12.55 -7.08
N LEU A 246 -9.27 -11.64 -7.16
CA LEU A 246 -8.39 -11.52 -8.32
C LEU A 246 -7.51 -12.76 -8.49
N LYS A 247 -6.96 -13.29 -7.38
CA LYS A 247 -6.15 -14.52 -7.38
C LYS A 247 -6.94 -15.73 -7.88
N GLU A 248 -8.17 -15.90 -7.40
CA GLU A 248 -9.10 -16.96 -7.80
C GLU A 248 -9.52 -16.84 -9.27
N GLY A 249 -9.56 -15.62 -9.83
CA GLY A 249 -9.86 -15.37 -11.24
C GLY A 249 -8.74 -15.80 -12.19
N ILE A 250 -7.51 -16.02 -11.69
CA ILE A 250 -6.36 -16.46 -12.50
C ILE A 250 -6.22 -17.98 -12.36
N LEU A 251 -6.87 -18.71 -13.27
CA LEU A 251 -7.03 -20.18 -13.15
C LEU A 251 -5.83 -21.00 -13.63
N ASN A 252 -5.08 -20.49 -14.62
CA ASN A 252 -4.06 -21.26 -15.35
C ASN A 252 -2.62 -20.88 -14.98
N SER A 253 -2.42 -20.33 -13.78
CA SER A 253 -1.10 -19.87 -13.32
C SER A 253 -0.92 -20.13 -11.82
N GLU A 254 0.33 -20.38 -11.41
CA GLU A 254 0.71 -20.34 -10.00
C GLU A 254 0.78 -18.87 -9.56
N VAL A 255 -0.12 -18.46 -8.66
CA VAL A 255 -0.28 -17.05 -8.29
C VAL A 255 0.30 -16.75 -6.91
N PHE A 256 1.13 -15.71 -6.84
CA PHE A 256 1.69 -15.17 -5.60
C PHE A 256 1.15 -13.78 -5.32
N LEU A 257 0.77 -13.52 -4.07
CA LEU A 257 0.48 -12.18 -3.58
C LEU A 257 1.76 -11.52 -3.08
N MET A 258 1.96 -10.26 -3.41
CA MET A 258 3.05 -9.42 -2.91
C MET A 258 2.48 -8.08 -2.46
N ILE A 259 2.49 -7.82 -1.15
CA ILE A 259 1.82 -6.67 -0.56
C ILE A 259 2.82 -5.83 0.24
N THR A 260 2.92 -4.54 -0.05
CA THR A 260 3.81 -3.62 0.68
C THR A 260 3.04 -2.86 1.76
N ILE A 261 3.36 -3.09 3.03
CA ILE A 261 2.76 -2.35 4.15
C ILE A 261 3.80 -2.11 5.28
N PRO A 262 3.54 -1.17 6.20
CA PRO A 262 4.38 -0.94 7.35
C PRO A 262 4.36 -2.17 8.25
N TYR A 263 5.53 -2.60 8.74
CA TYR A 263 5.64 -3.83 9.53
C TYR A 263 4.72 -3.84 10.76
N PHE A 264 4.42 -2.67 11.33
CA PHE A 264 3.54 -2.54 12.50
C PHE A 264 2.06 -2.81 12.19
N LEU A 265 1.64 -2.75 10.91
CA LEU A 265 0.33 -3.21 10.46
C LEU A 265 0.33 -4.70 10.08
N GLY A 266 1.51 -5.34 9.96
CA GLY A 266 1.68 -6.72 9.56
C GLY A 266 0.82 -7.71 10.35
N LYS A 267 0.65 -7.51 11.66
CA LYS A 267 -0.22 -8.38 12.48
C LYS A 267 -1.66 -8.42 11.96
N LYS A 268 -2.22 -7.28 11.52
CA LYS A 268 -3.59 -7.23 11.00
C LYS A 268 -3.69 -7.89 9.63
N LEU A 269 -2.67 -7.71 8.78
CA LEU A 269 -2.58 -8.39 7.50
C LEU A 269 -2.55 -9.90 7.68
N LEU A 270 -1.69 -10.40 8.57
CA LEU A 270 -1.54 -11.84 8.85
C LEU A 270 -2.76 -12.45 9.55
N GLN A 271 -3.63 -11.63 10.17
CA GLN A 271 -4.93 -12.10 10.65
C GLN A 271 -5.90 -12.37 9.49
N ALA A 272 -5.87 -11.53 8.46
CA ALA A 272 -6.70 -11.68 7.26
C ALA A 272 -6.11 -12.67 6.24
N ALA A 273 -4.78 -12.80 6.18
CA ALA A 273 -4.04 -13.67 5.27
C ALA A 273 -2.87 -14.37 6.00
N PRO A 274 -3.14 -15.42 6.79
CA PRO A 274 -2.13 -16.11 7.59
C PRO A 274 -1.01 -16.80 6.80
N GLN A 275 -1.25 -17.08 5.51
CA GLN A 275 -0.29 -17.71 4.61
C GLN A 275 0.87 -16.79 4.20
N LEU A 276 0.70 -15.47 4.31
CA LEU A 276 1.73 -14.51 3.93
C LEU A 276 2.88 -14.53 4.93
N LYS A 277 4.09 -14.28 4.42
CA LYS A 277 5.31 -14.12 5.21
C LYS A 277 5.88 -12.73 4.96
N MET A 278 6.33 -12.07 6.02
CA MET A 278 7.04 -10.80 5.93
C MET A 278 8.50 -11.04 5.56
N LEU A 279 8.98 -10.39 4.50
CA LEU A 279 10.40 -10.35 4.17
C LEU A 279 11.11 -9.24 4.96
N ASP A 280 12.43 -9.38 5.15
CA ASP A 280 13.21 -8.41 5.92
C ASP A 280 13.66 -7.20 5.09
N TYR A 281 13.46 -7.24 3.77
CA TYR A 281 13.88 -6.20 2.82
C TYR A 281 13.07 -4.92 2.99
N LYS A 282 13.78 -3.79 3.03
CA LYS A 282 13.20 -2.46 3.23
C LYS A 282 12.67 -1.92 1.90
N VAL A 283 11.38 -1.59 1.88
CA VAL A 283 10.71 -0.97 0.73
C VAL A 283 10.97 0.54 0.79
N THR A 284 11.68 1.12 -0.18
CA THR A 284 12.01 2.55 -0.20
C THR A 284 11.13 3.32 -1.18
N TYR A 285 10.86 4.59 -0.84
CA TYR A 285 10.01 5.49 -1.61
C TYR A 285 10.77 6.79 -1.89
N GLU A 286 10.46 7.46 -3.00
CA GLU A 286 11.04 8.76 -3.33
C GLU A 286 10.72 9.79 -2.25
N LYS A 287 11.76 10.45 -1.71
CA LYS A 287 11.71 11.67 -0.88
C LYS A 287 10.60 11.74 0.19
N HIS A 288 10.17 10.62 0.79
CA HIS A 288 9.07 10.66 1.76
C HIS A 288 9.48 10.39 3.22
N VAL A 289 9.34 11.42 4.05
CA VAL A 289 9.73 11.40 5.48
C VAL A 289 8.88 10.45 6.32
N ARG A 290 7.58 10.30 6.05
CA ARG A 290 6.70 9.51 6.95
C ARG A 290 6.99 8.00 6.91
N PHE A 291 7.69 7.51 5.89
CA PHE A 291 8.03 6.09 5.79
C PHE A 291 9.34 5.75 6.43
N THR A 292 9.99 6.73 7.04
CA THR A 292 11.29 6.55 7.63
C THR A 292 11.20 6.65 9.15
N SER A 293 11.77 5.66 9.83
CA SER A 293 12.03 5.72 11.26
C SER A 293 13.35 6.46 11.50
N THR A 294 13.51 7.04 12.69
CA THR A 294 14.83 7.43 13.18
C THR A 294 15.59 6.15 13.52
N GLY A 295 16.56 5.78 12.69
CA GLY A 295 17.42 4.63 12.88
C GLY A 295 18.90 5.03 12.78
N HIS A 296 19.77 4.14 13.24
CA HIS A 296 21.17 4.17 12.88
C HIS A 296 21.40 3.01 11.93
N ASP A 297 21.48 3.31 10.64
CA ASP A 297 22.21 2.50 9.67
C ASP A 297 23.64 2.41 10.23
N GLY A 298 24.28 1.24 10.24
CA GLY A 298 25.58 1.00 10.91
C GLY A 298 26.76 1.90 10.50
N ASN A 299 26.54 2.91 9.66
CA ASN A 299 27.42 4.05 9.42
C ASN A 299 26.79 5.30 10.05
N ASN A 300 27.40 5.84 11.13
CA ASN A 300 27.16 7.06 11.94
C ASN A 300 26.48 8.28 11.26
N SER A 301 25.38 8.05 10.56
CA SER A 301 24.57 9.03 9.86
C SER A 301 23.15 8.86 10.38
N LYS A 302 22.50 9.97 10.73
CA LYS A 302 21.08 10.01 11.13
C LYS A 302 20.18 9.75 9.91
N ARG A 303 20.43 8.65 9.19
CA ARG A 303 19.64 8.22 8.05
C ARG A 303 18.38 7.53 8.55
N ARG A 304 17.38 7.66 7.70
CA ARG A 304 15.97 7.53 8.00
C ARG A 304 15.55 6.19 7.38
N VAL A 305 15.31 5.16 8.21
CA VAL A 305 15.19 3.77 7.74
C VAL A 305 13.74 3.44 7.41
N SER A 306 13.46 2.82 6.26
CA SER A 306 12.07 2.51 5.90
C SER A 306 11.38 1.56 6.89
N VAL A 307 10.14 1.88 7.28
CA VAL A 307 9.26 1.03 8.09
C VAL A 307 8.40 0.07 7.25
N VAL A 308 8.46 0.18 5.92
CA VAL A 308 7.65 -0.62 5.00
C VAL A 308 8.39 -1.91 4.62
N ARG A 309 7.65 -3.02 4.60
CA ARG A 309 8.12 -4.36 4.25
C ARG A 309 7.16 -4.99 3.23
N MET A 310 7.69 -5.93 2.45
CA MET A 310 6.88 -6.77 1.58
C MET A 310 6.40 -8.01 2.34
N PHE A 311 5.13 -8.35 2.16
CA PHE A 311 4.47 -9.56 2.66
C PHE A 311 4.07 -10.40 1.45
N THR A 312 4.43 -11.68 1.44
CA THR A 312 4.18 -12.54 0.28
C THR A 312 3.99 -14.00 0.66
N ASP A 313 3.21 -14.73 -0.15
CA ASP A 313 3.12 -16.19 -0.12
C ASP A 313 4.08 -16.86 -1.12
N ALA A 314 4.86 -16.08 -1.89
CA ALA A 314 5.95 -16.61 -2.71
C ALA A 314 7.02 -17.31 -1.85
N PRO A 315 7.72 -18.35 -2.37
CA PRO A 315 8.78 -19.06 -1.66
C PRO A 315 9.89 -18.12 -1.19
N PRO A 316 10.02 -17.82 0.13
CA PRO A 316 10.95 -16.80 0.59
C PRO A 316 12.42 -17.15 0.36
N GLN A 317 12.75 -18.43 0.25
CA GLN A 317 14.10 -18.91 -0.07
C GLN A 317 14.55 -18.55 -1.48
N GLU A 318 13.61 -18.35 -2.42
CA GLU A 318 13.91 -17.96 -3.80
C GLU A 318 14.19 -16.45 -3.93
N ILE A 319 13.79 -15.65 -2.93
CA ILE A 319 13.91 -14.18 -2.96
C ILE A 319 15.23 -13.77 -2.30
N LYS A 320 16.23 -13.48 -3.13
CA LYS A 320 17.57 -13.05 -2.71
C LYS A 320 17.59 -11.62 -2.15
N PRO A 321 18.62 -11.24 -1.38
CA PRO A 321 18.79 -9.86 -0.93
C PRO A 321 18.91 -8.85 -2.09
N PRO A 322 18.62 -7.56 -1.84
CA PRO A 322 18.88 -6.50 -2.81
C PRO A 322 20.37 -6.47 -3.20
N GLU A 323 20.60 -6.22 -4.49
CA GLU A 323 21.95 -6.13 -5.06
C GLU A 323 22.78 -5.07 -4.34
N GLY A 324 24.02 -5.42 -3.97
CA GLY A 324 24.93 -4.56 -3.23
C GLY A 324 24.67 -4.47 -1.72
N LEU A 325 23.61 -5.13 -1.21
CA LEU A 325 23.29 -5.20 0.22
C LEU A 325 23.39 -6.62 0.78
N GLU A 326 23.87 -7.60 0.01
CA GLU A 326 23.90 -9.02 0.37
C GLU A 326 24.63 -9.27 1.69
N SER A 327 25.72 -8.53 1.95
CA SER A 327 26.49 -8.61 3.20
C SER A 327 25.72 -8.16 4.45
N GLN A 328 24.57 -7.50 4.29
CA GLN A 328 23.69 -7.07 5.39
C GLN A 328 22.63 -8.11 5.75
N TYR A 329 22.62 -9.25 5.05
CA TYR A 329 21.67 -10.33 5.24
C TYR A 329 22.39 -11.67 5.44
N TRP A 330 21.73 -12.58 6.12
CA TRP A 330 22.16 -13.97 6.28
C TRP A 330 20.99 -14.90 5.97
N PHE A 331 21.28 -16.11 5.48
CA PHE A 331 20.25 -17.10 5.21
C PHE A 331 19.94 -17.90 6.47
N CYS A 332 18.69 -17.85 6.93
CA CYS A 332 18.21 -18.65 8.04
C CYS A 332 17.76 -20.03 7.55
N GLU A 333 18.56 -21.05 7.82
CA GLU A 333 18.27 -22.43 7.42
C GLU A 333 16.97 -22.99 8.00
N ILE A 334 16.60 -22.57 9.21
CA ILE A 334 15.37 -23.04 9.88
C ILE A 334 14.14 -22.40 9.24
N CYS A 335 14.17 -21.08 9.01
CA CYS A 335 13.05 -20.35 8.43
C CYS A 335 13.03 -20.41 6.89
N LYS A 336 14.09 -20.94 6.26
CA LYS A 336 14.31 -20.99 4.80
C LYS A 336 14.06 -19.64 4.14
N ARG A 337 14.73 -18.60 4.65
CA ARG A 337 14.64 -17.22 4.14
C ARG A 337 15.88 -16.42 4.50
N TYR A 338 16.15 -15.37 3.74
CA TYR A 338 17.12 -14.36 4.15
C TYR A 338 16.54 -13.47 5.25
N SER A 339 17.40 -13.11 6.20
CA SER A 339 17.10 -12.26 7.34
C SER A 339 18.16 -11.19 7.49
N ASP A 340 17.77 -10.02 7.97
CA ASP A 340 18.71 -8.95 8.34
C ASP A 340 19.70 -9.48 9.39
N LEU A 341 20.97 -9.04 9.35
CA LEU A 341 21.99 -9.49 10.31
C LEU A 341 21.57 -9.30 11.78
N GLY A 342 20.80 -8.25 12.09
CA GLY A 342 20.24 -7.98 13.41
C GLY A 342 19.00 -8.84 13.73
N ASN A 343 18.36 -9.44 12.73
CA ASN A 343 17.22 -10.34 12.94
C ASN A 343 17.67 -11.77 13.17
N LYS A 344 18.06 -12.07 14.42
CA LYS A 344 18.44 -13.43 14.83
C LYS A 344 17.22 -14.33 15.00
N HIS A 345 17.39 -15.61 14.65
CA HIS A 345 16.37 -16.62 14.84
C HIS A 345 16.12 -16.85 16.34
N CYS A 346 14.86 -16.78 16.76
CA CYS A 346 14.45 -17.16 18.10
C CYS A 346 13.97 -18.61 18.08
N THR A 347 14.75 -19.51 18.70
CA THR A 347 14.45 -20.95 18.80
C THR A 347 13.10 -21.23 19.45
N GLN A 348 12.69 -20.41 20.43
CA GLN A 348 11.44 -20.61 21.17
C GLN A 348 10.19 -20.16 20.39
N CYS A 349 10.34 -19.14 19.53
CA CYS A 349 9.28 -18.76 18.60
C CYS A 349 9.35 -19.56 17.29
N ASN A 350 10.45 -20.31 17.07
CA ASN A 350 10.81 -20.92 15.80
C ASN A 350 10.73 -19.94 14.61
N ALA A 351 11.23 -18.72 14.81
CA ALA A 351 11.10 -17.65 13.83
C ALA A 351 12.18 -16.56 14.00
N CYS A 352 12.57 -15.92 12.90
CA CYS A 352 13.28 -14.63 12.92
C CYS A 352 12.26 -13.49 13.12
N THR A 353 12.16 -12.98 14.34
CA THR A 353 11.04 -12.16 14.85
C THR A 353 11.34 -10.66 14.99
N THR A 354 12.50 -10.19 14.53
CA THR A 354 12.92 -8.78 14.60
C THR A 354 12.55 -8.04 13.31
N PRO A 355 11.39 -7.36 13.24
CA PRO A 355 11.01 -6.61 12.03
C PRO A 355 11.88 -5.37 11.78
N HIS A 356 12.42 -4.77 12.86
CA HIS A 356 13.12 -3.50 12.82
C HIS A 356 13.96 -3.28 14.08
N GLY A 357 15.12 -2.63 13.95
CA GLY A 357 15.97 -2.21 15.06
C GLY A 357 16.84 -3.34 15.61
N GLY A 358 17.24 -3.23 16.88
CA GLY A 358 18.05 -4.26 17.55
C GLY A 358 17.30 -5.58 17.73
N THR A 359 18.06 -6.68 17.80
CA THR A 359 17.55 -8.05 17.93
C THR A 359 16.52 -8.19 19.05
N TYR A 360 15.32 -8.66 18.73
CA TYR A 360 14.26 -8.83 19.71
C TYR A 360 14.59 -9.98 20.68
N ILE A 361 14.21 -9.80 21.95
CA ILE A 361 14.43 -10.77 23.03
C ILE A 361 13.11 -11.49 23.32
N HIS A 362 13.16 -12.82 23.46
CA HIS A 362 11.99 -13.63 23.80
C HIS A 362 11.56 -13.42 25.26
N CYS A 363 10.32 -13.04 25.47
CA CYS A 363 9.73 -13.02 26.82
C CYS A 363 9.11 -14.38 27.14
N GLN A 364 9.68 -15.10 28.12
CA GLN A 364 9.22 -16.43 28.54
C GLN A 364 7.76 -16.49 28.97
N ILE A 365 7.27 -15.42 29.60
CA ILE A 365 5.92 -15.36 30.16
C ILE A 365 4.91 -14.98 29.07
N CYS A 366 5.24 -14.02 28.22
CA CYS A 366 4.35 -13.59 27.13
C CYS A 366 4.44 -14.48 25.89
N LYS A 367 5.41 -15.41 25.82
CA LYS A 367 5.68 -16.31 24.69
C LYS A 367 5.80 -15.56 23.36
N VAL A 368 6.48 -14.42 23.40
CA VAL A 368 6.63 -13.53 22.23
C VAL A 368 7.92 -12.72 22.34
N CYS A 369 8.57 -12.51 21.19
CA CYS A 369 9.71 -11.63 21.07
C CYS A 369 9.31 -10.15 21.11
N ARG A 370 10.11 -9.33 21.78
CA ARG A 370 9.93 -7.88 21.92
C ARG A 370 11.25 -7.13 21.72
N PRO A 371 11.21 -5.83 21.35
CA PRO A 371 12.44 -5.03 21.32
C PRO A 371 13.20 -5.10 22.65
N PRO A 372 14.54 -5.01 22.65
CA PRO A 372 15.35 -5.06 23.88
C PRO A 372 14.93 -4.05 24.96
N SER A 373 14.35 -2.93 24.56
CA SER A 373 13.83 -1.90 25.47
C SER A 373 12.53 -2.29 26.19
N TYR A 374 11.99 -3.50 25.98
CA TYR A 374 10.79 -3.97 26.64
C TYR A 374 11.12 -4.88 27.83
N GLN A 375 10.43 -4.70 28.95
CA GLN A 375 10.44 -5.63 30.10
C GLN A 375 9.03 -6.15 30.40
N HIS A 376 8.99 -7.37 30.95
CA HIS A 376 7.76 -8.01 31.39
C HIS A 376 7.31 -7.45 32.74
N CYS A 377 6.05 -7.06 32.84
CA CYS A 377 5.42 -6.73 34.11
C CYS A 377 4.68 -7.93 34.69
N ASN A 378 5.13 -8.42 35.84
CA ASN A 378 4.49 -9.54 36.52
C ASN A 378 3.06 -9.26 37.00
N LYS A 379 2.72 -7.99 37.29
CA LYS A 379 1.37 -7.58 37.71
C LYS A 379 0.40 -7.57 36.53
N CYS A 380 0.78 -6.90 35.43
CA CYS A 380 -0.07 -6.77 34.24
C CYS A 380 0.04 -7.95 33.26
N LYS A 381 0.93 -8.90 33.51
CA LYS A 381 1.22 -10.08 32.66
C LYS A 381 1.49 -9.72 31.20
N ARG A 382 2.17 -8.59 30.96
CA ARG A 382 2.44 -8.04 29.63
C ARG A 382 3.78 -7.32 29.60
N CYS A 383 4.41 -7.29 28.42
CA CYS A 383 5.63 -6.53 28.18
C CYS A 383 5.35 -5.05 27.84
N PHE A 384 6.15 -4.15 28.40
CA PHE A 384 6.07 -2.70 28.19
C PHE A 384 7.45 -2.11 27.89
N HIS A 385 7.47 -1.03 27.12
CA HIS A 385 8.70 -0.29 26.78
C HIS A 385 9.19 0.52 27.99
N LEU A 386 10.47 0.41 28.35
CA LEU A 386 11.08 1.24 29.40
C LEU A 386 11.30 2.68 28.94
N ARG A 387 10.98 3.65 29.79
CA ARG A 387 11.40 5.04 29.61
C ARG A 387 12.11 5.47 30.89
N GLY A 388 13.44 5.42 30.91
CA GLY A 388 14.22 5.56 32.15
C GLY A 388 14.08 4.32 33.05
N ASN A 389 14.01 4.52 34.37
CA ASN A 389 13.86 3.44 35.37
C ASN A 389 12.40 3.03 35.65
N GLU A 390 11.42 3.64 34.99
CA GLU A 390 10.00 3.31 35.17
C GLU A 390 9.36 2.76 33.89
N TYR A 391 8.61 1.66 34.03
CA TYR A 391 8.19 0.82 32.90
C TYR A 391 6.69 0.93 32.57
N HIS A 392 5.85 1.41 33.50
CA HIS A 392 4.44 1.85 33.36
C HIS A 392 3.77 1.82 34.75
N SER A 393 2.70 2.59 34.94
CA SER A 393 1.89 2.50 36.16
C SER A 393 0.94 1.30 36.08
N CYS A 394 1.15 0.31 36.95
CA CYS A 394 0.25 -0.82 37.11
C CYS A 394 -0.97 -0.36 37.92
N THR A 395 -2.06 0.01 37.27
CA THR A 395 -3.33 0.16 37.99
C THR A 395 -3.87 -1.23 38.27
N ASN A 396 -3.89 -1.64 39.54
CA ASN A 396 -4.54 -2.86 39.98
C ASN A 396 -6.04 -2.71 39.77
N GLU A 397 -6.59 -3.38 38.76
CA GLU A 397 -7.99 -3.79 38.72
C GLU A 397 -8.12 -4.95 37.73
N GLN A 398 -8.29 -6.16 38.30
CA GLN A 398 -8.91 -7.26 37.57
C GLN A 398 -10.37 -6.86 37.32
N SER A 399 -10.74 -6.62 36.06
CA SER A 399 -11.89 -7.27 35.41
C SER A 399 -12.30 -6.52 34.13
N THR A 400 -12.63 -7.32 33.12
CA THR A 400 -13.35 -6.97 31.89
C THR A 400 -12.62 -6.12 30.84
N TYR A 401 -12.64 -6.66 29.62
CA TYR A 401 -12.29 -6.00 28.38
C TYR A 401 -12.92 -4.61 28.26
N HIS A 402 -12.14 -3.54 28.47
CA HIS A 402 -12.40 -2.24 27.83
C HIS A 402 -11.11 -1.47 27.60
N SER A 403 -10.72 -1.36 26.33
CA SER A 403 -9.61 -0.51 25.88
C SER A 403 -9.95 0.98 26.10
N LYS A 404 -9.57 1.55 27.25
CA LYS A 404 -9.59 3.00 27.45
C LYS A 404 -8.36 3.65 26.80
N CYS A 405 -8.66 4.52 25.84
CA CYS A 405 -7.75 5.35 25.06
C CYS A 405 -7.10 6.43 25.95
N LYS A 406 -5.78 6.62 25.84
CA LYS A 406 -5.07 7.73 26.50
C LYS A 406 -5.54 9.06 25.90
N ARG A 407 -6.18 9.92 26.72
CA ARG A 407 -6.36 11.35 26.44
C ARG A 407 -4.99 12.03 26.54
N GLY A 408 -4.51 12.60 25.44
CA GLY A 408 -3.41 13.57 25.47
C GLY A 408 -3.91 14.87 26.08
N LYS A 409 -3.25 15.35 27.13
CA LYS A 409 -3.44 16.70 27.68
C LYS A 409 -2.96 17.71 26.63
N PHE A 410 -3.85 18.60 26.20
CA PHE A 410 -3.47 19.87 25.58
C PHE A 410 -2.98 20.79 26.71
N ILE A 411 -1.72 21.21 26.64
CA ILE A 411 -1.21 22.34 27.42
C ILE A 411 -1.57 23.59 26.62
N LYS A 412 -2.31 24.51 27.24
CA LYS A 412 -2.52 25.87 26.75
C LYS A 412 -1.19 26.63 26.79
N LYS A 413 -0.78 27.19 25.66
CA LYS A 413 -0.33 28.58 25.54
C LYS A 413 -0.55 29.01 24.10
#